data_AF-A0A1X0JFL3-F1
#
_entry.id   AF-A0A1X0JFL3-F1
#
_cell.length_a   1.000
_cell.length_b   1.000
_cell.length_c   1.000
_cell.angle_alpha   90.00
_cell.angle_beta   90.00
_cell.angle_gamma   90.00
#
_symmetry.space_group_name_H-M   'P 1'
#
loop_
_entity.id
_entity.type
_entity.pdbx_description
1 polymer ?
#
loop_
_entity_poly.entity_id
_entity_poly.type
_entity_poly.pdbx_seq_one_letter_code
_entity_poly.pdbx_strand_id
1 'polypeptide(L)'
;MAITRAAVVAAVGIVAGSAFAVCSSPVAAATPLTDGLYRLSFAGTEPSDFDYPEPRGPYTWLLAIRSACPPAGCLATATNVGGVSTTYVFRESGGRYISSQAQGFACEGKKTAGTSTMSFSASGTSLSGELVESASPCQPISRSFTAVREGDLPSGVTVADPNSV
;
A
#
# COMPACT_ATOMS: atom_id res chain seq x y z
N MET A 1 -18.67 62.38 41.50
CA MET A 1 -18.93 62.43 40.05
C MET A 1 -19.72 61.19 39.68
N ALA A 2 -20.93 61.41 39.15
CA ALA A 2 -21.93 60.43 38.74
C ALA A 2 -21.54 59.77 37.39
N ILE A 3 -22.19 58.76 36.79
CA ILE A 3 -23.63 58.54 36.53
C ILE A 3 -23.82 57.07 36.07
N THR A 4 -24.81 56.39 36.61
CA THR A 4 -25.42 55.15 36.07
C THR A 4 -26.23 55.45 34.80
N ARG A 5 -26.00 54.77 33.66
CA ARG A 5 -26.97 54.76 32.54
C ARG A 5 -27.00 53.43 31.76
N ALA A 6 -28.18 52.80 31.89
CA ALA A 6 -28.99 51.99 30.98
C ALA A 6 -28.46 51.47 29.63
N ALA A 7 -28.92 50.26 29.33
CA ALA A 7 -28.87 49.54 28.06
C ALA A 7 -29.50 50.27 26.87
N VAL A 8 -29.01 49.96 25.67
CA VAL A 8 -29.79 50.02 24.42
C VAL A 8 -29.51 48.73 23.64
N VAL A 9 -30.60 48.00 23.39
CA VAL A 9 -30.72 46.89 22.44
C VAL A 9 -30.97 47.48 21.06
N ALA A 10 -30.27 47.00 20.02
CA ALA A 10 -30.74 47.10 18.64
C ALA A 10 -30.39 45.81 17.88
N ALA A 11 -31.43 45.15 17.41
CA ALA A 11 -31.44 43.92 16.64
C ALA A 11 -31.05 44.14 15.16
N VAL A 12 -31.05 43.04 14.40
CA VAL A 12 -30.98 42.85 12.92
C VAL A 12 -29.67 42.13 12.52
N GLY A 13 -29.67 40.95 11.90
CA GLY A 13 -30.75 40.18 11.30
C GLY A 13 -30.33 38.73 11.02
N ILE A 14 -31.35 37.89 10.89
CA ILE A 14 -31.27 36.48 10.52
C ILE A 14 -30.83 36.40 9.06
N VAL A 15 -29.69 35.75 8.80
CA VAL A 15 -29.55 34.90 7.61
C VAL A 15 -29.16 33.52 8.11
N ALA A 16 -30.16 32.66 8.26
CA ALA A 16 -29.98 31.23 8.40
C ALA A 16 -29.42 30.69 7.08
N GLY A 17 -28.13 30.90 6.84
CA GLY A 17 -27.36 30.13 5.88
C GLY A 17 -26.83 28.93 6.63
N SER A 18 -27.40 27.76 6.40
CA SER A 18 -26.89 26.48 6.87
C SER A 18 -25.47 26.29 6.36
N ALA A 19 -24.48 26.81 7.10
CA ALA A 19 -23.10 26.42 6.93
C ALA A 19 -23.03 24.98 7.41
N PHE A 20 -23.29 24.05 6.50
CA PHE A 20 -22.73 22.71 6.61
C PHE A 20 -21.22 22.92 6.63
N ALA A 21 -20.67 23.10 7.83
CA ALA A 21 -19.27 22.84 8.09
C ALA A 21 -19.10 21.36 7.76
N VAL A 22 -18.77 21.09 6.50
CA VAL A 22 -18.22 19.81 6.11
C VAL A 22 -16.94 19.72 6.91
N CYS A 23 -17.02 19.05 8.06
CA CYS A 23 -15.86 18.55 8.77
C CYS A 23 -15.21 17.51 7.85
N SER A 24 -14.55 17.99 6.80
CA SER A 24 -13.52 17.27 6.09
C SER A 24 -12.42 17.12 7.13
N SER A 25 -12.53 16.07 7.95
CA SER A 25 -11.42 15.62 8.77
C SER A 25 -10.22 15.58 7.84
N PRO A 26 -9.09 16.24 8.16
CA PRO A 26 -7.92 16.12 7.33
C PRO A 26 -7.58 14.63 7.32
N VAL A 27 -7.88 13.95 6.20
CA VAL A 27 -7.31 12.65 5.93
C VAL A 27 -5.83 12.93 5.99
N ALA A 28 -5.16 12.40 7.01
CA ALA A 28 -3.73 12.55 7.16
C ALA A 28 -3.14 12.15 5.81
N ALA A 29 -2.55 13.12 5.10
CA ALA A 29 -1.97 12.85 3.80
C ALA A 29 -0.89 11.80 4.07
N ALA A 30 -1.11 10.58 3.57
CA ALA A 30 -0.10 9.55 3.65
C ALA A 30 1.18 10.13 3.04
N THR A 31 2.29 9.94 3.73
CA THR A 31 3.57 10.40 3.21
C THR A 31 4.02 9.41 2.14
N PRO A 32 4.59 9.90 1.03
CA PRO A 32 5.16 9.00 0.04
C PRO A 32 6.24 8.17 0.71
N LEU A 33 6.27 6.88 0.39
CA LEU A 33 7.37 6.02 0.73
C LEU A 33 8.67 6.55 0.12
N THR A 34 9.79 6.37 0.82
CA THR A 34 11.10 6.68 0.22
C THR A 34 11.38 5.77 -0.96
N ASP A 35 11.59 6.35 -2.14
CA ASP A 35 11.97 5.58 -3.33
C ASP A 35 13.29 4.81 -3.09
N GLY A 36 13.41 3.63 -3.68
CA GLY A 36 14.65 2.86 -3.58
C GLY A 36 14.49 1.37 -3.83
N LEU A 37 15.59 0.66 -3.61
CA LEU A 37 15.64 -0.80 -3.65
C LEU A 37 15.36 -1.36 -2.25
N TYR A 38 14.40 -2.27 -2.15
CA TYR A 38 13.99 -2.91 -0.92
C TYR A 38 14.24 -4.42 -0.99
N ARG A 39 14.93 -4.96 0.02
CA ARG A 39 15.11 -6.40 0.19
C ARG A 39 14.05 -6.96 1.10
N LEU A 40 13.12 -7.71 0.53
CA LEU A 40 12.04 -8.40 1.21
C LEU A 40 12.51 -9.78 1.65
N SER A 41 12.36 -10.07 2.93
CA SER A 41 12.68 -11.37 3.53
C SER A 41 11.38 -12.03 3.98
N PHE A 42 11.07 -13.18 3.40
CA PHE A 42 9.88 -13.96 3.72
C PHE A 42 10.23 -15.00 4.79
N ALA A 43 9.41 -15.10 5.83
CA ALA A 43 9.69 -15.98 6.97
C ALA A 43 9.45 -17.48 6.68
N GLY A 44 8.67 -17.79 5.63
CA GLY A 44 8.56 -19.11 5.01
C GLY A 44 7.99 -20.25 5.87
N THR A 45 6.71 -20.56 5.69
CA THR A 45 6.17 -21.94 5.71
C THR A 45 5.09 -22.04 4.64
N GLU A 46 5.27 -22.88 3.64
CA GLU A 46 4.32 -23.05 2.53
C GLU A 46 3.46 -24.30 2.74
N PRO A 47 2.14 -24.23 2.51
CA PRO A 47 1.27 -25.40 2.43
C PRO A 47 1.68 -26.34 1.30
N SER A 48 1.43 -27.64 1.49
CA SER A 48 1.73 -28.70 0.51
C SER A 48 0.88 -28.64 -0.77
N ASP A 49 -0.21 -27.87 -0.76
CA ASP A 49 -1.26 -27.96 -1.78
C ASP A 49 -0.92 -27.17 -3.06
N PHE A 50 0.00 -26.20 -2.98
CA PHE A 50 0.51 -25.52 -4.17
C PHE A 50 1.79 -26.18 -4.68
N ASP A 51 1.81 -26.43 -5.98
CA ASP A 51 2.98 -26.97 -6.67
C ASP A 51 3.92 -25.82 -7.09
N TYR A 52 4.57 -25.17 -6.12
CA TYR A 52 5.60 -24.18 -6.42
C TYR A 52 6.91 -24.86 -6.86
N PRO A 53 7.52 -24.43 -7.98
CA PRO A 53 8.80 -24.98 -8.43
C PRO A 53 10.02 -24.56 -7.57
N GLU A 54 9.86 -23.76 -6.50
CA GLU A 54 10.95 -23.09 -5.76
C GLU A 54 10.56 -22.78 -4.28
N PRO A 55 11.52 -22.37 -3.40
CA PRO A 55 11.92 -23.08 -2.18
C PRO A 55 10.93 -23.09 -0.99
N ARG A 56 10.77 -24.29 -0.40
CA ARG A 56 10.04 -24.55 0.84
C ARG A 56 10.80 -24.07 2.08
N GLY A 57 10.95 -22.76 2.22
CA GLY A 57 11.68 -22.12 3.31
C GLY A 57 11.75 -20.60 3.17
N PRO A 58 12.52 -19.92 4.03
CA PRO A 58 12.72 -18.48 3.91
C PRO A 58 13.43 -18.15 2.59
N TYR A 59 12.93 -17.12 1.91
CA TYR A 59 13.50 -16.63 0.67
C TYR A 59 13.45 -15.10 0.62
N THR A 60 14.12 -14.53 -0.38
CA THR A 60 14.31 -13.08 -0.47
C THR A 60 13.96 -12.56 -1.86
N TRP A 61 13.26 -11.43 -1.93
CA TRP A 61 13.02 -10.67 -3.15
C TRP A 61 13.64 -9.29 -3.08
N LEU A 62 14.02 -8.76 -4.24
CA LEU A 62 14.47 -7.37 -4.40
C LEU A 62 13.40 -6.60 -5.17
N LEU A 63 12.77 -5.63 -4.52
CA LEU A 63 11.78 -4.75 -5.15
C LEU A 63 12.35 -3.34 -5.31
N ALA A 64 12.42 -2.87 -6.54
CA ALA A 64 12.63 -1.47 -6.83
C ALA A 64 11.28 -0.74 -6.73
N ILE A 65 11.15 0.20 -5.80
CA ILE A 65 9.89 0.87 -5.47
C ILE A 65 10.00 2.37 -5.74
N ARG A 66 8.97 2.92 -6.40
CA ARG A 66 8.70 4.36 -6.47
C ARG A 66 7.37 4.67 -5.84
N SER A 67 7.21 5.81 -5.19
CA SER A 67 5.92 6.25 -4.68
C SER A 67 5.65 7.73 -4.92
N ALA A 68 4.38 8.06 -5.06
CA ALA A 68 3.91 9.44 -5.14
C ALA A 68 2.54 9.57 -4.47
N CYS A 69 2.25 10.78 -4.02
CA CYS A 69 0.98 11.11 -3.36
C CYS A 69 0.26 12.23 -4.12
N PRO A 70 -0.36 11.92 -5.28
CA PRO A 70 -1.27 12.86 -5.93
C PRO A 70 -2.50 13.15 -5.04
N PRO A 71 -3.31 14.17 -5.37
CA PRO A 71 -4.49 14.54 -4.58
C PRO A 71 -5.53 13.42 -4.38
N ALA A 72 -5.53 12.40 -5.25
CA ALA A 72 -6.42 11.25 -5.16
C ALA A 72 -6.00 10.18 -4.13
N GLY A 73 -4.79 10.27 -3.57
CA GLY A 73 -4.23 9.31 -2.62
C GLY A 73 -2.83 8.85 -3.03
N CYS A 74 -2.14 8.15 -2.13
CA CYS A 74 -0.79 7.67 -2.41
C CYS A 74 -0.78 6.35 -3.19
N LEU A 75 0.15 6.27 -4.13
CA LEU A 75 0.41 5.12 -4.96
C LEU A 75 1.88 4.76 -4.85
N ALA A 76 2.18 3.46 -4.87
CA ALA A 76 3.54 2.98 -5.06
C ALA A 76 3.57 1.98 -6.21
N THR A 77 4.51 2.16 -7.12
CA THR A 77 4.80 1.19 -8.17
C THR A 77 6.05 0.43 -7.79
N ALA A 78 6.10 -0.87 -8.09
CA ALA A 78 7.29 -1.66 -7.83
C ALA A 78 7.59 -2.65 -8.93
N THR A 79 8.85 -3.02 -9.06
CA THR A 79 9.31 -4.07 -9.98
C THR A 79 10.26 -5.01 -9.25
N ASN A 80 10.05 -6.33 -9.40
CA ASN A 80 10.99 -7.32 -8.88
C ASN A 80 12.25 -7.37 -9.75
N VAL A 81 13.44 -7.24 -9.14
CA VAL A 81 14.75 -7.09 -9.80
C VAL A 81 15.57 -8.39 -9.81
N GLY A 82 15.15 -9.43 -9.08
CA GLY A 82 15.93 -10.66 -8.88
C GLY A 82 15.42 -11.91 -9.61
N GLY A 83 14.30 -11.82 -10.33
CA GLY A 83 13.64 -12.98 -10.96
C GLY A 83 12.80 -12.59 -12.18
N VAL A 84 11.66 -13.25 -12.37
CA VAL A 84 10.67 -12.82 -13.37
C VAL A 84 10.22 -11.40 -13.02
N SER A 85 10.39 -10.47 -13.96
CA SER A 85 10.02 -9.06 -13.76
C SER A 85 8.50 -8.93 -13.63
N THR A 86 8.01 -8.99 -12.40
CA THR A 86 6.62 -8.68 -12.04
C THR A 86 6.53 -7.23 -11.61
N THR A 87 5.60 -6.50 -12.19
CA THR A 87 5.29 -5.11 -11.83
C THR A 87 4.08 -5.08 -10.91
N TYR A 88 4.19 -4.30 -9.84
CA TYR A 88 3.14 -4.10 -8.86
C TYR A 88 2.70 -2.64 -8.85
N VAL A 89 1.40 -2.44 -8.65
CA VAL A 89 0.80 -1.14 -8.36
C VAL A 89 0.09 -1.26 -7.03
N PHE A 90 0.63 -0.62 -6.02
CA PHE A 90 0.09 -0.56 -4.67
C PHE A 90 -0.71 0.72 -4.48
N ARG A 91 -1.92 0.58 -3.96
CA ARG A 91 -2.73 1.71 -3.51
C ARG A 91 -2.63 1.82 -2.00
N GLU A 92 -2.36 3.01 -1.52
CA GLU A 92 -2.39 3.31 -0.10
C GLU A 92 -3.85 3.42 0.38
N SER A 93 -4.15 2.75 1.48
CA SER A 93 -5.44 2.79 2.14
C SER A 93 -5.25 2.56 3.64
N GLY A 94 -5.47 3.61 4.44
CA GLY A 94 -5.48 3.50 5.90
C GLY A 94 -4.15 3.10 6.53
N GLY A 95 -3.03 3.56 5.99
CA GLY A 95 -1.66 3.26 6.42
C GLY A 95 -1.08 1.98 5.82
N ARG A 96 -1.78 1.35 4.87
CA ARG A 96 -1.32 0.13 4.17
C ARG A 96 -1.33 0.32 2.67
N TYR A 97 -0.24 -0.10 2.03
CA TYR A 97 -0.12 -0.25 0.59
C TYR A 97 -0.60 -1.64 0.20
N ILE A 98 -1.51 -1.73 -0.77
CA ILE A 98 -2.15 -2.99 -1.19
C ILE A 98 -2.11 -3.09 -2.72
N SER A 99 -1.61 -4.22 -3.23
CA SER A 99 -1.68 -4.60 -4.64
C SER A 99 -2.32 -5.98 -4.76
N SER A 100 -3.19 -6.16 -5.75
CA SER A 100 -3.84 -7.45 -6.02
C SER A 100 -3.85 -7.70 -7.52
N GLN A 101 -3.45 -8.90 -7.93
CA GLN A 101 -3.27 -9.26 -9.32
C GLN A 101 -3.82 -10.66 -9.58
N ALA A 102 -4.52 -10.83 -10.70
CA ALA A 102 -4.88 -12.14 -11.18
C ALA A 102 -3.66 -12.81 -11.82
N GLN A 103 -3.36 -14.05 -11.43
CA GLN A 103 -2.28 -14.83 -12.02
C GLN A 103 -2.62 -16.33 -12.05
N GLY A 104 -1.86 -17.10 -12.81
CA GLY A 104 -2.00 -18.55 -12.86
C GLY A 104 -1.12 -19.23 -11.82
N PHE A 105 -1.70 -20.12 -11.04
CA PHE A 105 -1.02 -20.93 -10.03
C PHE A 105 -1.05 -22.41 -10.43
N ALA A 106 -0.04 -23.18 -10.03
CA ALA A 106 -0.10 -24.63 -10.10
C ALA A 106 -0.76 -25.16 -8.82
N CYS A 107 -1.89 -25.82 -8.99
CA CYS A 107 -2.73 -26.36 -7.92
C CYS A 107 -3.16 -27.77 -8.32
N GLU A 108 -2.80 -28.77 -7.53
CA GLU A 108 -3.03 -30.20 -7.82
C GLU A 108 -2.58 -30.62 -9.24
N GLY A 109 -1.39 -30.18 -9.65
CA GLY A 109 -0.80 -30.47 -10.96
C GLY A 109 -1.45 -29.77 -12.14
N LYS A 110 -2.42 -28.87 -11.92
CA LYS A 110 -3.12 -28.10 -12.95
C LYS A 110 -2.84 -26.61 -12.82
N LYS A 111 -2.81 -25.92 -13.95
CA LYS A 111 -2.77 -24.45 -13.97
C LYS A 111 -4.17 -23.90 -13.70
N THR A 112 -4.30 -23.20 -12.58
CA THR A 112 -5.55 -22.67 -12.05
C THR A 112 -5.46 -21.15 -11.94
N ALA A 113 -6.50 -20.44 -12.35
CA ALA A 113 -6.57 -19.00 -12.16
C ALA A 113 -6.76 -18.67 -10.67
N GLY A 114 -6.04 -17.67 -10.20
CA GLY A 114 -6.12 -17.23 -8.82
C GLY A 114 -5.72 -15.77 -8.66
N THR A 115 -5.56 -15.35 -7.41
CA THR A 115 -5.20 -13.99 -7.05
C THR A 115 -3.97 -14.00 -6.14
N SER A 116 -3.01 -13.12 -6.45
CA SER A 116 -1.91 -12.76 -5.57
C SER A 116 -2.14 -11.37 -5.03
N THR A 117 -2.24 -11.25 -3.70
CA THR A 117 -2.45 -10.00 -3.00
C THR A 117 -1.27 -9.73 -2.09
N MET A 118 -0.54 -8.65 -2.36
CA MET A 118 0.58 -8.23 -1.56
C MET A 118 0.21 -6.95 -0.84
N SER A 119 0.48 -6.89 0.47
CA SER A 119 0.23 -5.70 1.26
C SER A 119 1.33 -5.43 2.26
N PHE A 120 1.59 -4.17 2.56
CA PHE A 120 2.56 -3.77 3.57
C PHE A 120 2.23 -2.42 4.18
N SER A 121 2.73 -2.18 5.38
CA SER A 121 2.85 -0.85 5.98
C SER A 121 4.31 -0.43 6.02
N ALA A 122 4.53 0.88 6.03
CA ALA A 122 5.85 1.48 6.13
C ALA A 122 6.08 2.03 7.55
N SER A 123 7.27 1.82 8.09
CA SER A 123 7.74 2.43 9.33
C SER A 123 9.19 2.87 9.14
N GLY A 124 9.39 4.17 8.87
CA GLY A 124 10.68 4.70 8.44
C GLY A 124 11.16 4.04 7.14
N THR A 125 12.34 3.42 7.17
CA THR A 125 12.96 2.71 6.03
C THR A 125 12.64 1.21 6.00
N SER A 126 11.79 0.75 6.92
CA SER A 126 11.39 -0.65 7.01
C SER A 126 9.95 -0.83 6.52
N LEU A 127 9.69 -1.95 5.85
CA LEU A 127 8.35 -2.37 5.48
C LEU A 127 8.02 -3.66 6.22
N SER A 128 6.77 -3.81 6.63
CA SER A 128 6.25 -5.06 7.15
C SER A 128 4.98 -5.41 6.43
N GLY A 129 4.85 -6.64 5.97
CA GLY A 129 3.77 -7.01 5.08
C GLY A 129 3.48 -8.49 5.00
N GLU A 130 2.58 -8.79 4.07
CA GLU A 130 2.04 -10.12 3.83
C GLU A 130 1.76 -10.29 2.33
N LEU A 131 2.12 -11.45 1.80
CA LEU A 131 1.75 -11.92 0.48
C LEU A 131 0.75 -13.07 0.65
N VAL A 132 -0.46 -12.88 0.13
CA VAL A 132 -1.53 -13.87 0.15
C VAL A 132 -1.82 -14.34 -1.26
N GLU A 133 -1.75 -15.64 -1.47
CA GLU A 133 -1.98 -16.28 -2.76
C GLU A 133 -3.15 -17.25 -2.64
N SER A 134 -4.12 -17.15 -3.54
CA SER A 134 -5.33 -17.96 -3.50
C SER A 134 -5.71 -18.46 -4.88
N ALA A 135 -6.00 -19.76 -4.98
CA ALA A 135 -6.47 -20.41 -6.19
C ALA A 135 -7.34 -21.61 -5.80
N SER A 136 -8.60 -21.64 -6.20
CA SER A 136 -9.52 -22.73 -5.86
C SER A 136 -9.29 -23.95 -6.77
N PRO A 137 -9.18 -25.18 -6.25
CA PRO A 137 -9.58 -25.63 -4.91
C PRO A 137 -8.50 -25.62 -3.81
N CYS A 138 -7.27 -25.19 -4.11
CA CYS A 138 -6.18 -25.18 -3.13
C CYS A 138 -6.42 -24.20 -1.98
N GLN A 139 -5.92 -24.55 -0.78
CA GLN A 139 -5.99 -23.68 0.40
C GLN A 139 -5.13 -22.43 0.21
N PRO A 140 -5.61 -21.22 0.53
CA PRO A 140 -4.84 -20.01 0.35
C PRO A 140 -3.54 -20.04 1.18
N ILE A 141 -2.47 -19.52 0.60
CA ILE A 141 -1.18 -19.39 1.25
C ILE A 141 -1.02 -17.95 1.71
N SER A 142 -0.53 -17.77 2.93
CA SER A 142 -0.09 -16.46 3.44
C SER A 142 1.38 -16.53 3.84
N ARG A 143 2.16 -15.53 3.41
CA ARG A 143 3.59 -15.40 3.73
C ARG A 143 3.84 -14.00 4.27
N SER A 144 4.20 -13.91 5.54
CA SER A 144 4.66 -12.64 6.11
C SER A 144 6.06 -12.31 5.60
N PHE A 145 6.31 -11.02 5.40
CA PHE A 145 7.61 -10.52 5.04
C PHE A 145 7.96 -9.25 5.80
N THR A 146 9.26 -9.04 5.95
CA THR A 146 9.83 -7.75 6.32
C THR A 146 10.70 -7.26 5.19
N ALA A 147 10.80 -5.94 5.00
CA ALA A 147 11.68 -5.35 4.01
C ALA A 147 12.55 -4.27 4.62
N VAL A 148 13.77 -4.17 4.13
CA VAL A 148 14.69 -3.07 4.45
C VAL A 148 15.14 -2.41 3.16
N ARG A 149 15.20 -1.07 3.17
CA ARG A 149 15.81 -0.31 2.07
C ARG A 149 17.31 -0.57 2.02
N GLU A 150 17.81 -1.03 0.88
CA GLU A 150 19.23 -1.32 0.67
C GLU A 150 19.96 -0.18 -0.03
N GLY A 151 19.24 0.70 -0.70
CA GLY A 151 19.83 1.82 -1.42
C GLY A 151 18.86 2.48 -2.37
N ASP A 152 19.42 3.31 -3.25
CA ASP A 152 18.68 3.96 -4.32
C ASP A 152 18.28 2.96 -5.41
N LEU A 153 17.47 3.42 -6.37
CA LEU A 153 17.05 2.58 -7.48
C LEU A 153 18.26 2.21 -8.37
N PRO A 154 18.47 0.92 -8.66
CA PRO A 154 19.59 0.49 -9.50
C PRO A 154 19.48 1.04 -10.93
N SER A 155 20.62 1.44 -11.51
CA SER A 155 20.70 1.89 -12.90
C SER A 155 20.31 0.76 -13.85
N GLY A 156 19.35 1.01 -14.73
CA GLY A 156 18.87 0.02 -15.72
C GLY A 156 17.58 -0.70 -15.31
N VAL A 157 17.06 -0.48 -14.10
CA VAL A 157 15.71 -0.94 -13.73
C VAL A 157 14.70 0.15 -14.01
N THR A 158 13.76 -0.13 -14.90
CA THR A 158 12.61 0.74 -15.16
C THR A 158 11.50 0.42 -14.18
N VAL A 159 11.14 1.40 -13.34
CA VAL A 159 9.95 1.36 -12.48
C VAL A 159 8.97 2.38 -13.03
N ALA A 160 7.71 1.97 -13.22
CA ALA A 160 6.65 2.86 -13.71
C ALA A 160 6.49 4.09 -12.82
N ASP A 161 6.15 5.25 -13.38
CA ASP A 161 5.85 6.44 -12.58
C ASP A 161 4.50 6.27 -11.86
N PRO A 162 4.46 6.36 -10.52
CA PRO A 162 3.20 6.26 -9.77
C PRO A 162 2.15 7.33 -10.14
N ASN A 163 2.54 8.44 -10.77
CA ASN A 163 1.60 9.47 -11.21
C ASN A 163 0.97 9.17 -12.59
N SER A 164 1.40 8.12 -13.28
CA SER A 164 0.97 7.79 -14.64
C SER A 164 0.28 6.43 -14.78
N VAL A 165 -0.13 5.81 -13.65
CA VAL A 165 -0.80 4.49 -13.60
C VAL A 165 -2.30 4.57 -13.40
#